data_AF-A0A4Q3DLS4-F1
#
_entry.id   AF-A0A4Q3DLS4-F1
#
_cell.length_a   1.000
_cell.length_b   1.000
_cell.length_c   1.000
_cell.angle_alpha   90.00
_cell.angle_beta   90.00
_cell.angle_gamma   90.00
#
_symmetry.space_group_name_H-M   'P 1'
#
loop_
_entity.id
_entity.type
_entity.pdbx_description
1 polymer ?
#
loop_
_entity_poly.entity_id
_entity_poly.type
_entity_poly.pdbx_seq_one_letter_code
_entity_poly.pdbx_strand_id
1 'polypeptide(L)'
;MLKINQIHHVAIICSDYEKSKHFYTDVMGFEVEAEVFREFRNSWKLDLKVNGQYQIELFSFPDPTPRPSRPEAAGLRHLAFAVSDLQEAILFLSTKNVETEPVRIDEFTGKIYPSSIQDFWLQKQHQPYDLIVSNPPFYLDTLTSPQKNKTLAKHTEPDFLENLLTNAVDFLSAKGNFILILPVKTALVVQKMADGKLFLNQEISVSSFKNEMPHRRILSFGLNQTKTEHASFTIYKSEKVYSDEYQNLLKNFLTIF
;
A
#
# COMPACT_ATOMS: atom_id res chain seq x y z
N MET A 1 -12.11 16.82 19.39
CA MET A 1 -11.80 16.28 18.04
C MET A 1 -13.10 16.07 17.30
N LEU A 2 -13.13 16.38 16.00
CA LEU A 2 -14.28 16.09 15.15
C LEU A 2 -14.42 14.57 14.98
N LYS A 3 -15.62 14.03 15.19
CA LYS A 3 -15.90 12.59 15.03
C LYS A 3 -16.44 12.33 13.62
N ILE A 4 -15.55 11.94 12.71
CA ILE A 4 -15.91 11.53 11.34
C ILE A 4 -16.12 10.02 11.34
N ASN A 5 -17.29 9.54 10.92
CA ASN A 5 -17.60 8.10 10.92
C ASN A 5 -17.19 7.42 9.61
N GLN A 6 -17.48 8.06 8.47
CA GLN A 6 -17.22 7.54 7.13
C GLN A 6 -17.31 8.67 6.09
N ILE A 7 -16.94 8.36 4.86
CA ILE A 7 -17.27 9.20 3.70
C ILE A 7 -18.77 9.11 3.48
N HIS A 8 -19.46 10.26 3.50
CA HIS A 8 -20.90 10.29 3.21
C HIS A 8 -21.16 10.15 1.71
N HIS A 9 -20.53 11.00 0.91
CA HIS A 9 -20.67 10.98 -0.55
C HIS A 9 -19.42 11.52 -1.24
N VAL A 10 -19.27 11.22 -2.53
CA VAL A 10 -18.29 11.82 -3.43
C VAL A 10 -19.04 12.47 -4.59
N ALA A 11 -18.86 13.79 -4.75
CA ALA A 11 -19.47 14.54 -5.84
C ALA A 11 -18.55 14.56 -7.08
N ILE A 12 -19.13 14.30 -8.25
CA ILE A 12 -18.46 14.32 -9.54
C ILE A 12 -19.23 15.25 -10.47
N ILE A 13 -18.53 16.20 -11.08
CA ILE A 13 -19.07 17.02 -12.16
C ILE A 13 -18.78 16.30 -13.48
N CYS A 14 -19.84 16.00 -14.23
CA CYS A 14 -19.76 15.34 -15.53
C CYS A 14 -19.96 16.35 -16.68
N SER A 15 -19.20 16.16 -17.76
CA SER A 15 -19.36 16.93 -19.01
C SER A 15 -20.49 16.42 -19.89
N ASP A 16 -20.86 15.15 -19.74
CA ASP A 16 -21.98 14.51 -20.43
C ASP A 16 -22.78 13.70 -19.41
N TYR A 17 -23.98 14.16 -19.11
CA TYR A 17 -24.83 13.57 -18.07
C TYR A 17 -25.31 12.17 -18.44
N GLU A 18 -25.84 11.99 -19.65
CA GLU A 18 -26.43 10.72 -20.08
C GLU A 18 -25.36 9.64 -20.18
N LYS A 19 -24.19 9.98 -20.73
CA LYS A 19 -23.05 9.06 -20.77
C LYS A 19 -22.57 8.66 -19.37
N SER A 20 -22.53 9.60 -18.44
CA SER A 20 -22.11 9.33 -17.06
C SER A 20 -23.14 8.49 -16.32
N LYS A 21 -24.43 8.82 -16.45
CA LYS A 21 -25.54 8.05 -15.90
C LYS A 21 -25.47 6.60 -16.37
N HIS A 22 -25.44 6.38 -17.69
CA HIS A 22 -25.33 5.05 -18.28
C HIS A 22 -24.13 4.26 -17.73
N PHE A 23 -22.96 4.89 -17.65
CA PHE A 23 -21.77 4.25 -17.10
C PHE A 23 -21.98 3.82 -15.64
N TYR A 24 -22.46 4.71 -14.77
CA TYR A 24 -22.58 4.37 -13.35
C TYR A 24 -23.77 3.44 -13.04
N THR A 25 -24.86 3.46 -13.81
CA THR A 25 -26.02 2.58 -13.58
C THR A 25 -25.91 1.27 -14.34
N ASP A 26 -25.73 1.30 -15.66
CA ASP A 26 -25.91 0.12 -16.52
C ASP A 26 -24.61 -0.68 -16.73
N VAL A 27 -23.46 0.00 -16.56
CA VAL A 27 -22.15 -0.64 -16.60
C VAL A 27 -21.71 -1.01 -15.18
N MET A 28 -21.64 -0.04 -14.27
CA MET A 28 -21.14 -0.28 -12.91
C MET A 28 -22.19 -0.87 -11.96
N GLY A 29 -23.47 -0.85 -12.32
CA GLY A 29 -24.53 -1.47 -11.53
C GLY A 29 -24.95 -0.68 -10.28
N PHE A 30 -24.65 0.62 -10.20
CA PHE A 30 -25.03 1.41 -9.03
C PHE A 30 -26.53 1.73 -9.03
N GLU A 31 -27.14 1.63 -7.86
CA GLU A 31 -28.57 1.87 -7.69
C GLU A 31 -28.85 3.37 -7.63
N VAL A 32 -29.87 3.82 -8.36
CA VAL A 32 -30.34 5.21 -8.30
C VAL A 32 -31.11 5.42 -7.00
N GLU A 33 -30.64 6.35 -6.16
CA GLU A 33 -31.36 6.79 -4.97
C GLU A 33 -32.28 7.97 -5.28
N ALA A 34 -31.80 8.95 -6.04
CA ALA A 34 -32.58 10.11 -6.46
C ALA A 34 -32.04 10.70 -7.75
N GLU A 35 -32.92 11.21 -8.60
CA GLU A 35 -32.56 11.90 -9.83
C GLU A 35 -33.45 13.15 -9.97
N VAL A 36 -32.82 14.32 -10.08
CA VAL A 36 -33.54 15.60 -10.13
C VAL A 36 -32.93 16.53 -11.18
N PHE A 37 -33.77 17.03 -12.08
CA PHE A 37 -33.44 18.17 -12.90
C PHE A 37 -33.65 19.48 -12.13
N ARG A 38 -32.63 20.33 -12.10
CA ARG A 38 -32.61 21.61 -11.37
C ARG A 38 -32.77 22.74 -12.37
N GLU A 39 -34.02 23.13 -12.65
CA GLU A 39 -34.38 24.14 -13.67
C GLU A 39 -33.55 25.43 -13.58
N PHE A 40 -33.46 26.04 -12.40
CA PHE A 40 -32.71 27.28 -12.17
C PHE A 40 -31.20 27.18 -12.48
N ARG A 41 -30.65 25.97 -12.48
CA ARG A 41 -29.23 25.71 -12.74
C ARG A 41 -29.00 25.06 -14.10
N ASN A 42 -30.07 24.75 -14.84
CA ASN A 42 -30.06 23.96 -16.07
C ASN A 42 -29.12 22.73 -15.95
N SER A 43 -29.33 21.93 -14.90
CA SER A 43 -28.42 20.84 -14.52
C SER A 43 -29.15 19.68 -13.89
N TRP A 44 -28.55 18.49 -14.00
CA TRP A 44 -28.99 17.29 -13.30
C TRP A 44 -28.21 17.08 -12.00
N LYS A 45 -28.87 16.47 -11.01
CA LYS A 45 -28.27 15.83 -9.83
C LYS A 45 -28.76 14.39 -9.80
N LEU A 46 -27.82 13.44 -9.79
CA LEU A 46 -28.11 12.01 -9.69
C LEU A 46 -27.32 11.41 -8.53
N ASP A 47 -28.07 10.88 -7.55
CA ASP A 47 -27.56 10.25 -6.35
C ASP A 47 -27.54 8.73 -6.55
N LEU A 48 -26.37 8.12 -6.37
CA LEU A 48 -26.12 6.71 -6.66
C LEU A 48 -25.58 6.00 -5.42
N LYS A 49 -26.15 4.84 -5.08
CA LYS A 49 -25.66 3.97 -4.02
C LYS A 49 -24.59 3.03 -4.52
N VAL A 50 -23.49 2.99 -3.77
CA VAL A 50 -22.42 2.01 -3.94
C VAL A 50 -22.52 1.03 -2.77
N ASN A 51 -23.07 -0.15 -3.05
CA ASN A 51 -23.21 -1.25 -2.09
C ASN A 51 -23.86 -0.85 -0.76
N GLY A 52 -24.81 0.09 -0.78
CA GLY A 52 -25.51 0.61 0.41
C GLY A 52 -24.64 1.32 1.46
N GLN A 53 -23.36 1.55 1.19
CA GLN A 53 -22.40 2.14 2.16
C GLN A 53 -21.95 3.55 1.77
N TYR A 54 -21.69 3.76 0.48
CA TYR A 54 -21.20 5.02 -0.04
C TYR A 54 -22.15 5.57 -1.09
N GLN A 55 -22.07 6.87 -1.33
CA GLN A 55 -22.86 7.56 -2.34
C GLN A 55 -21.96 8.29 -3.34
N ILE A 56 -22.30 8.21 -4.62
CA ILE A 56 -21.74 9.08 -5.66
C ILE A 56 -22.85 10.05 -6.08
N GLU A 57 -22.53 11.34 -6.13
CA GLU A 57 -23.42 12.36 -6.67
C GLU A 57 -22.88 12.83 -8.02
N LEU A 58 -23.62 12.60 -9.09
CA LEU A 58 -23.31 13.16 -10.40
C LEU A 58 -24.02 14.49 -10.57
N PHE A 59 -23.25 15.52 -10.91
CA PHE A 59 -23.77 16.82 -11.29
C PHE A 59 -23.42 17.11 -12.74
N SER A 60 -24.37 17.61 -13.51
CA SER A 60 -24.08 18.23 -14.81
C SER A 60 -24.16 19.75 -14.70
N PHE A 61 -23.54 20.46 -15.63
CA PHE A 61 -23.75 21.88 -15.86
C PHE A 61 -23.72 22.13 -17.37
N PRO A 62 -24.30 23.24 -17.88
CA PRO A 62 -24.35 23.48 -19.31
C PRO A 62 -22.97 23.57 -20.00
N ASP A 63 -21.97 24.10 -19.30
CA ASP A 63 -20.61 24.26 -19.82
C ASP A 63 -19.59 24.13 -18.67
N PRO A 64 -19.31 22.90 -18.17
CA PRO A 64 -18.38 22.71 -17.07
C PRO A 64 -16.95 22.86 -17.58
N THR A 65 -16.11 23.61 -16.85
CA THR A 65 -14.69 23.76 -17.20
C THR A 65 -14.00 22.39 -17.31
N PRO A 66 -13.36 22.06 -18.43
CA PRO A 66 -12.59 20.83 -18.56
C PRO A 66 -11.49 20.76 -17.51
N ARG A 67 -11.33 19.59 -16.89
CA ARG A 67 -10.22 19.35 -15.97
C ARG A 67 -8.91 19.13 -16.75
N PRO A 68 -7.85 19.89 -16.51
CA PRO A 68 -6.57 19.65 -17.17
C PRO A 68 -5.97 18.32 -16.68
N SER A 69 -5.53 17.49 -17.62
CA SER A 69 -4.82 16.24 -17.32
C SER A 69 -3.36 16.49 -16.97
N ARG A 70 -2.74 17.54 -17.53
CA ARG A 70 -1.35 17.94 -17.29
C ARG A 70 -1.18 19.47 -17.39
N PRO A 71 -0.40 20.11 -16.48
CA PRO A 71 0.03 19.55 -15.19
C PRO A 71 -1.18 19.19 -14.31
N GLU A 72 -1.01 18.33 -13.31
CA GLU A 72 -2.13 17.89 -12.47
C GLU A 72 -2.84 19.05 -11.77
N ALA A 73 -4.17 19.09 -11.89
CA ALA A 73 -5.00 20.00 -11.10
C ALA A 73 -5.12 19.54 -9.64
N ALA A 74 -5.08 20.50 -8.71
CA ALA A 74 -5.44 20.30 -7.31
C ALA A 74 -6.90 19.81 -7.16
N GLY A 75 -7.16 18.90 -6.22
CA GLY A 75 -8.48 18.30 -5.98
C GLY A 75 -8.47 16.77 -6.03
N LEU A 76 -9.65 16.15 -6.22
CA LEU A 76 -9.83 14.69 -6.27
C LEU A 76 -9.04 14.08 -7.43
N ARG A 77 -7.94 13.36 -7.22
CA ARG A 77 -7.10 12.85 -8.34
C ARG A 77 -7.64 11.58 -9.00
N HIS A 78 -8.17 10.66 -8.21
CA HIS A 78 -8.72 9.40 -8.68
C HIS A 78 -9.82 8.93 -7.71
N LEU A 79 -10.68 8.06 -8.22
CA LEU A 79 -11.63 7.26 -7.44
C LEU A 79 -11.28 5.79 -7.72
N ALA A 80 -11.22 4.97 -6.67
CA ALA A 80 -10.87 3.56 -6.78
C ALA A 80 -11.99 2.71 -6.19
N PHE A 81 -12.31 1.61 -6.88
CA PHE A 81 -13.27 0.62 -6.42
C PHE A 81 -12.55 -0.70 -6.18
N ALA A 82 -12.84 -1.34 -5.05
CA ALA A 82 -12.38 -2.69 -4.79
C ALA A 82 -13.30 -3.70 -5.46
N VAL A 83 -12.72 -4.67 -6.15
CA VAL A 83 -13.42 -5.79 -6.80
C VAL A 83 -12.82 -7.11 -6.30
N SER A 84 -13.62 -8.18 -6.35
CA SER A 84 -13.18 -9.51 -5.91
C SER A 84 -12.10 -10.11 -6.83
N ASP A 85 -12.19 -9.82 -8.13
CA ASP A 85 -11.23 -10.27 -9.14
C ASP A 85 -11.03 -9.17 -10.20
N LEU A 86 -9.77 -8.78 -10.42
CA LEU A 86 -9.41 -7.70 -11.35
C LEU A 86 -9.57 -8.13 -12.81
N GLN A 87 -9.24 -9.37 -13.15
CA GLN A 87 -9.31 -9.88 -14.52
C GLN A 87 -10.77 -10.05 -14.95
N GLU A 88 -11.62 -10.58 -14.06
CA GLU A 88 -13.06 -10.67 -14.29
C GLU A 88 -13.67 -9.28 -14.50
N ALA A 89 -13.28 -8.28 -13.69
CA ALA A 89 -13.74 -6.91 -13.85
C ALA A 89 -13.31 -6.30 -15.19
N ILE A 90 -12.06 -6.50 -15.63
CA ILE A 90 -11.57 -6.03 -16.93
C ILE A 90 -12.34 -6.68 -18.08
N LEU A 91 -12.54 -8.00 -18.02
CA LEU A 91 -13.30 -8.73 -19.04
C LEU A 91 -14.74 -8.22 -19.11
N PHE A 92 -15.39 -8.06 -17.95
CA PHE A 92 -16.75 -7.53 -17.87
C PHE A 92 -16.84 -6.12 -18.47
N LEU A 93 -15.94 -5.21 -18.10
CA LEU A 93 -15.90 -3.84 -18.67
C LEU A 93 -15.70 -3.86 -20.18
N SER A 94 -14.88 -4.78 -20.70
CA SER A 94 -14.72 -4.98 -22.14
C SER A 94 -16.02 -5.42 -22.81
N THR A 95 -16.83 -6.29 -22.18
CA THR A 95 -18.16 -6.66 -22.73
C THR A 95 -19.14 -5.48 -22.79
N LYS A 96 -18.88 -4.43 -22.01
CA LYS A 96 -19.66 -3.19 -21.95
C LYS A 96 -19.06 -2.08 -22.81
N ASN A 97 -18.08 -2.38 -23.68
CA ASN A 97 -17.36 -1.43 -24.52
C ASN A 97 -16.66 -0.29 -23.74
N VAL A 98 -16.21 -0.57 -22.51
CA VAL A 98 -15.38 0.35 -21.74
C VAL A 98 -13.91 0.04 -22.00
N GLU A 99 -13.19 1.00 -22.57
CA GLU A 99 -11.74 0.91 -22.72
C GLU A 99 -11.05 0.99 -21.35
N THR A 100 -10.12 0.07 -21.12
CA THR A 100 -9.29 0.05 -19.91
C THR A 100 -7.83 0.25 -20.30
N GLU A 101 -7.09 1.01 -19.47
CA GLU A 101 -5.64 1.03 -19.60
C GLU A 101 -5.07 -0.34 -19.24
N PRO A 102 -3.93 -0.76 -19.82
CA PRO A 102 -3.25 -1.97 -19.38
C PRO A 102 -3.02 -1.93 -17.88
N VAL A 103 -3.19 -3.08 -17.22
CA VAL A 103 -2.89 -3.20 -15.80
C VAL A 103 -1.45 -2.76 -15.59
N ARG A 104 -1.28 -1.64 -14.88
CA ARG A 104 0.06 -1.14 -14.57
C ARG A 104 0.78 -2.17 -13.74
N ILE A 105 1.88 -2.65 -14.29
CA ILE A 105 2.85 -3.46 -13.58
C ILE A 105 3.75 -2.46 -12.85
N ASP A 106 3.96 -2.69 -11.56
CA ASP A 106 4.89 -1.87 -10.80
C ASP A 106 6.28 -1.95 -11.46
N GLU A 107 6.81 -0.79 -11.87
CA GLU A 107 8.03 -0.68 -12.70
C GLU A 107 9.29 -1.11 -11.95
N PHE A 108 9.22 -1.23 -10.62
CA PHE A 108 10.34 -1.65 -9.77
C PHE A 108 10.36 -3.16 -9.52
N THR A 109 9.21 -3.83 -9.65
CA THR A 109 9.06 -5.25 -9.29
C THR A 109 8.67 -6.15 -10.47
N GLY A 110 8.21 -5.58 -11.59
CA GLY A 110 7.88 -6.31 -12.81
C GLY A 110 6.75 -7.35 -12.65
N LYS A 111 6.00 -7.30 -11.55
CA LYS A 111 4.98 -8.29 -11.19
C LYS A 111 3.70 -7.61 -10.73
N ILE A 112 2.56 -8.19 -11.12
CA ILE A 112 1.25 -7.89 -10.54
C ILE A 112 1.03 -8.96 -9.46
N TYR A 113 1.10 -8.57 -8.19
CA TYR A 113 0.56 -9.39 -7.10
C TYR A 113 -0.59 -8.61 -6.45
N PRO A 114 -1.81 -8.67 -7.02
CA PRO A 114 -3.01 -8.20 -6.34
C PRO A 114 -3.47 -9.27 -5.33
N SER A 115 -2.52 -10.00 -4.74
CA SER A 115 -2.74 -11.10 -3.83
C SER A 115 -2.00 -10.81 -2.55
N SER A 116 -2.55 -11.24 -1.42
CA SER A 116 -1.85 -11.09 -0.15
C SER A 116 -0.54 -11.86 -0.20
N ILE A 117 0.44 -11.44 0.62
CA ILE A 117 1.67 -12.19 0.79
C ILE A 117 1.33 -13.64 1.22
N GLN A 118 0.30 -13.83 2.03
CA GLN A 118 -0.23 -15.14 2.44
C GLN A 118 -0.63 -16.01 1.24
N ASP A 119 -1.37 -15.46 0.27
CA ASP A 119 -1.78 -16.19 -0.94
C ASP A 119 -0.58 -16.61 -1.79
N PHE A 120 0.44 -15.75 -1.86
CA PHE A 120 1.70 -16.06 -2.54
C PHE A 120 2.40 -17.28 -1.90
N TRP A 121 2.47 -17.33 -0.57
CA TRP A 121 3.06 -18.46 0.15
C TRP A 121 2.22 -19.75 0.02
N LEU A 122 0.90 -19.66 -0.09
CA LEU A 122 0.03 -20.84 -0.21
C LEU A 122 0.20 -21.59 -1.54
N GLN A 123 0.64 -20.91 -2.60
CA GLN A 123 0.82 -21.54 -3.91
C GLN A 123 1.95 -22.59 -3.92
N LYS A 124 2.93 -22.51 -3.00
CA LYS A 124 4.06 -23.47 -2.81
C LYS A 124 4.75 -23.97 -4.10
N GLN A 125 4.67 -23.22 -5.19
CA GLN A 125 5.23 -23.60 -6.51
C GLN A 125 6.63 -23.00 -6.76
N HIS A 126 7.25 -22.42 -5.73
CA HIS A 126 8.48 -21.64 -5.90
C HIS A 126 9.69 -22.39 -5.35
N GLN A 127 10.81 -22.27 -6.06
CA GLN A 127 12.11 -22.69 -5.55
C GLN A 127 12.48 -21.82 -4.34
N PRO A 128 13.21 -22.36 -3.35
CA PRO A 128 13.71 -21.57 -2.22
C PRO A 128 14.57 -20.39 -2.70
N TYR A 129 14.48 -19.28 -1.98
CA TYR A 129 15.19 -18.03 -2.26
C TYR A 129 16.48 -17.94 -1.44
N ASP A 130 17.55 -17.48 -2.06
CA ASP A 130 18.79 -17.14 -1.37
C ASP A 130 18.71 -15.79 -0.63
N LEU A 131 17.73 -14.96 -0.99
CA LEU A 131 17.52 -13.67 -0.35
C LEU A 131 16.03 -13.31 -0.35
N ILE A 132 15.53 -12.99 0.83
CA ILE A 132 14.20 -12.42 1.04
C ILE A 132 14.42 -11.09 1.76
N VAL A 133 13.89 -9.99 1.24
CA VAL A 133 14.00 -8.66 1.87
C VAL A 133 12.60 -8.11 2.08
N SER A 134 12.32 -7.61 3.28
CA SER A 134 11.06 -6.97 3.60
C SER A 134 11.25 -5.70 4.42
N ASN A 135 10.55 -4.65 4.01
CA ASN A 135 10.36 -3.41 4.76
C ASN A 135 8.89 -3.38 5.18
N PRO A 136 8.48 -4.19 6.18
CA PRO A 136 7.07 -4.38 6.49
C PRO A 136 6.43 -3.07 6.98
N PRO A 137 5.11 -2.89 6.84
CA PRO A 137 4.41 -1.74 7.42
C PRO A 137 4.61 -1.67 8.95
N PHE A 138 4.65 -0.46 9.51
CA PHE A 138 4.91 -0.22 10.94
C PHE A 138 3.74 0.53 11.61
N TYR A 139 2.79 -0.17 12.25
CA TYR A 139 1.68 0.44 13.00
C TYR A 139 1.64 0.01 14.48
N LEU A 140 2.80 -0.10 15.13
CA LEU A 140 2.85 -0.51 16.55
C LEU A 140 2.22 0.51 17.52
N ASP A 141 2.03 1.77 17.10
CA ASP A 141 1.66 2.87 18.00
C ASP A 141 0.19 3.36 17.84
N THR A 142 -0.69 2.72 17.05
CA THR A 142 -2.10 3.17 16.91
C THR A 142 -3.10 2.56 17.90
N LEU A 143 -2.67 1.73 18.86
CA LEU A 143 -3.56 1.06 19.84
C LEU A 143 -3.97 1.95 21.03
N THR A 144 -4.33 3.21 20.80
CA THR A 144 -5.08 4.02 21.78
C THR A 144 -6.23 4.77 21.12
N SER A 145 -7.18 4.04 20.53
CA SER A 145 -8.53 4.57 20.29
C SER A 145 -9.59 3.57 20.77
N PRO A 146 -10.49 3.94 21.72
CA PRO A 146 -11.39 2.98 22.38
C PRO A 146 -12.54 2.44 21.51
N GLN A 147 -12.68 2.85 20.25
CA GLN A 147 -13.82 2.44 19.40
C GLN A 147 -13.38 1.39 18.38
N LYS A 148 -13.61 0.12 18.76
CA LYS A 148 -13.55 -1.05 17.88
C LYS A 148 -14.52 -0.89 16.70
N ASN A 149 -14.03 -0.42 15.56
CA ASN A 149 -14.65 -0.73 14.27
C ASN A 149 -14.13 -2.09 13.78
N LYS A 150 -15.02 -3.08 13.85
CA LYS A 150 -14.76 -4.53 13.77
C LYS A 150 -14.53 -5.10 12.37
N THR A 151 -14.22 -4.29 11.35
CA THR A 151 -14.26 -4.80 9.95
C THR A 151 -12.97 -4.62 9.14
N LEU A 152 -11.90 -4.05 9.71
CA LEU A 152 -10.61 -3.91 9.01
C LEU A 152 -9.37 -4.25 9.87
N ALA A 153 -9.54 -5.03 10.93
CA ALA A 153 -8.43 -5.58 11.73
C ALA A 153 -8.33 -7.08 11.47
N LYS A 154 -7.99 -7.48 10.23
CA LYS A 154 -7.92 -8.90 9.89
C LYS A 154 -6.61 -9.59 10.28
N HIS A 155 -5.58 -8.88 10.71
CA HIS A 155 -4.48 -9.46 11.48
C HIS A 155 -3.94 -8.40 12.44
N THR A 156 -3.88 -8.73 13.72
CA THR A 156 -3.12 -7.93 14.69
C THR A 156 -1.66 -7.97 14.21
N GLU A 157 -0.94 -6.84 14.20
CA GLU A 157 0.43 -6.79 13.66
C GLU A 157 1.40 -7.88 14.16
N PRO A 158 1.31 -8.36 15.43
CA PRO A 158 2.06 -9.53 15.88
C PRO A 158 1.82 -10.76 15.00
N ASP A 159 0.57 -11.03 14.63
CA ASP A 159 0.20 -12.16 13.78
C ASP A 159 0.80 -12.00 12.37
N PHE A 160 0.86 -10.78 11.85
CA PHE A 160 1.50 -10.51 10.57
C PHE A 160 3.01 -10.80 10.61
N LEU A 161 3.71 -10.27 11.62
CA LEU A 161 5.16 -10.48 11.78
C LEU A 161 5.49 -11.95 12.05
N GLU A 162 4.71 -12.61 12.89
CA GLU A 162 4.88 -14.03 13.17
C GLU A 162 4.65 -14.89 11.92
N ASN A 163 3.60 -14.61 11.15
CA ASN A 163 3.35 -15.30 9.88
C ASN A 163 4.47 -15.02 8.88
N LEU A 164 4.97 -13.79 8.81
CA LEU A 164 6.07 -13.42 7.93
C LEU A 164 7.35 -14.20 8.28
N LEU A 165 7.71 -14.28 9.56
CA LEU A 165 8.86 -15.05 10.04
C LEU A 165 8.69 -16.55 9.76
N THR A 166 7.51 -17.10 10.05
CA THR A 166 7.21 -18.52 9.87
C THR A 166 7.25 -18.89 8.39
N ASN A 167 6.62 -18.09 7.53
CA ASN A 167 6.63 -18.34 6.09
C ASN A 167 8.02 -18.18 5.48
N ALA A 168 8.83 -17.21 5.94
CA ALA A 168 10.19 -17.03 5.46
C ALA A 168 11.03 -18.31 5.62
N VAL A 169 10.86 -19.06 6.72
CA VAL A 169 11.56 -20.35 6.92
C VAL A 169 11.28 -21.33 5.78
N ASP A 170 10.03 -21.43 5.35
CA ASP A 170 9.60 -22.40 4.32
C ASP A 170 10.17 -22.09 2.92
N PHE A 171 10.56 -20.83 2.64
CA PHE A 171 11.03 -20.45 1.31
C PHE A 171 12.45 -19.90 1.29
N LEU A 172 13.18 -19.96 2.40
CA LEU A 172 14.61 -19.72 2.39
C LEU A 172 15.36 -20.97 1.90
N SER A 173 16.36 -20.76 1.05
CA SER A 173 17.34 -21.80 0.78
C SER A 173 18.16 -22.08 2.04
N ALA A 174 18.86 -23.22 2.09
CA ALA A 174 19.72 -23.58 3.23
C ALA A 174 20.82 -22.55 3.54
N LYS A 175 21.17 -21.70 2.55
CA LYS A 175 22.15 -20.61 2.66
C LYS A 175 21.50 -19.22 2.56
N GLY A 176 20.18 -19.18 2.50
CA GLY A 176 19.43 -17.96 2.25
C GLY A 176 19.44 -17.01 3.46
N ASN A 177 19.26 -15.72 3.19
CA ASN A 177 19.09 -14.70 4.21
C ASN A 177 17.71 -14.05 4.11
N PHE A 178 17.10 -13.81 5.26
CA PHE A 178 15.89 -13.01 5.40
C PHE A 178 16.20 -11.69 6.10
N ILE A 179 16.04 -10.59 5.37
CA ILE A 179 16.38 -9.25 5.80
C ILE A 179 15.12 -8.44 6.11
N LEU A 180 15.06 -7.87 7.30
CA LEU A 180 13.99 -7.01 7.78
C LEU A 180 14.49 -5.62 8.13
N ILE A 181 13.85 -4.59 7.57
CA ILE A 181 14.11 -3.18 7.91
C ILE A 181 13.02 -2.72 8.86
N LEU A 182 13.35 -2.39 10.11
CA LEU A 182 12.37 -2.21 11.18
C LEU A 182 12.69 -0.98 12.07
N PRO A 183 11.69 -0.29 12.64
CA PRO A 183 11.89 0.59 13.79
C PRO A 183 12.52 -0.17 14.96
N VAL A 184 13.30 0.52 15.78
CA VAL A 184 14.05 -0.10 16.89
C VAL A 184 13.16 -0.92 17.82
N LYS A 185 11.98 -0.40 18.20
CA LYS A 185 11.04 -1.14 19.06
C LYS A 185 10.53 -2.42 18.40
N THR A 186 10.13 -2.35 17.13
CA THR A 186 9.66 -3.51 16.35
C THR A 186 10.76 -4.56 16.21
N ALA A 187 12.00 -4.13 15.93
CA ALA A 187 13.15 -5.02 15.80
C ALA A 187 13.37 -5.87 17.04
N LEU A 188 13.28 -5.28 18.24
CA LEU A 188 13.42 -6.01 19.51
C LEU A 188 12.33 -7.08 19.70
N VAL A 189 11.10 -6.79 19.25
CA VAL A 189 9.98 -7.75 19.31
C VAL A 189 10.20 -8.88 18.30
N VAL A 190 10.56 -8.54 17.06
CA VAL A 190 10.83 -9.51 15.98
C VAL A 190 11.97 -10.45 16.35
N GLN A 191 13.06 -9.95 16.95
CA GLN A 191 14.17 -10.80 17.41
C GLN A 191 13.70 -11.87 18.40
N LYS A 192 12.78 -11.53 19.31
CA LYS A 192 12.19 -12.49 20.24
C LYS A 192 11.24 -13.47 19.56
N MET A 193 10.45 -13.00 18.59
CA MET A 193 9.51 -13.84 17.83
C MET A 193 10.22 -14.82 16.87
N ALA A 194 11.40 -14.44 16.39
CA ALA A 194 12.22 -15.25 15.49
C ALA A 194 12.93 -16.40 16.20
N ASP A 195 13.08 -16.30 17.53
CA ASP A 195 13.82 -17.27 18.33
C ASP A 195 13.27 -18.70 18.13
N GLY A 196 14.17 -19.66 17.94
CA GLY A 196 13.85 -21.05 17.62
C GLY A 196 13.36 -21.32 16.18
N LYS A 197 13.12 -20.30 15.34
CA LYS A 197 12.73 -20.44 13.93
C LYS A 197 13.83 -19.97 12.97
N LEU A 198 14.46 -18.85 13.31
CA LEU A 198 15.46 -18.14 12.51
C LEU A 198 16.58 -17.63 13.43
N PHE A 199 17.81 -17.68 12.95
CA PHE A 199 18.98 -17.22 13.69
C PHE A 199 19.46 -15.88 13.19
N LEU A 200 19.65 -14.92 14.10
CA LEU A 200 20.13 -13.59 13.75
C LEU A 200 21.63 -13.64 13.40
N ASN A 201 21.93 -13.42 12.12
CA ASN A 201 23.29 -13.41 11.60
C ASN A 201 23.91 -12.01 11.66
N GLN A 202 23.10 -10.96 11.43
CA GLN A 202 23.60 -9.58 11.43
C GLN A 202 22.53 -8.59 11.91
N GLU A 203 22.95 -7.59 12.66
CA GLU A 203 22.16 -6.41 13.00
C GLU A 203 22.92 -5.14 12.61
N ILE A 204 22.28 -4.30 11.79
CA ILE A 204 22.78 -2.96 11.44
C ILE A 204 21.88 -1.91 12.09
N SER A 205 22.43 -1.14 13.01
CA SER A 205 21.74 0.02 13.59
C SER A 205 21.91 1.25 12.70
N VAL A 206 20.80 1.89 12.31
CA VAL A 206 20.80 3.05 11.41
C VAL A 206 20.42 4.32 12.17
N SER A 207 21.31 5.31 12.14
CA SER A 207 21.13 6.62 12.77
C SER A 207 21.20 7.73 11.72
N SER A 208 20.48 8.83 11.96
CA SER A 208 20.59 10.01 11.08
C SER A 208 21.97 10.63 11.24
N PHE A 209 22.42 10.83 12.49
CA PHE A 209 23.74 11.37 12.83
C PHE A 209 24.49 10.45 13.80
N LYS A 210 25.83 10.57 13.85
CA LYS A 210 26.71 9.67 14.61
C LYS A 210 26.41 9.61 16.12
N ASN A 211 25.95 10.72 16.69
CA ASN A 211 25.69 10.84 18.13
C ASN A 211 24.19 10.71 18.47
N GLU A 212 23.36 10.31 17.50
CA GLU A 212 21.93 10.09 17.71
C GLU A 212 21.59 8.62 17.91
N MET A 213 20.51 8.41 18.65
CA MET A 213 19.91 7.09 18.79
C MET A 213 19.47 6.55 17.42
N PRO A 214 19.70 5.24 17.16
CA PRO A 214 19.18 4.62 15.94
C PRO A 214 17.67 4.77 15.85
N HIS A 215 17.17 5.04 14.64
CA HIS A 215 15.74 5.09 14.35
C HIS A 215 15.26 3.86 13.57
N ARG A 216 16.20 3.09 13.01
CA ARG A 216 15.95 1.79 12.36
C ARG A 216 17.00 0.76 12.75
N ARG A 217 16.62 -0.51 12.65
CA ARG A 217 17.51 -1.66 12.64
C ARG A 217 17.24 -2.49 11.39
N ILE A 218 18.30 -2.92 10.73
CA ILE A 218 18.25 -3.92 9.67
C ILE A 218 18.68 -5.24 10.31
N LEU A 219 17.77 -6.20 10.36
CA LEU A 219 18.03 -7.54 10.90
C LEU A 219 18.19 -8.50 9.73
N SER A 220 19.29 -9.25 9.72
CA SER A 220 19.52 -10.34 8.78
C SER A 220 19.46 -11.67 9.52
N PHE A 221 18.55 -12.52 9.12
CA PHE A 221 18.34 -13.85 9.67
C PHE A 221 18.73 -14.94 8.68
N GLY A 222 19.19 -16.08 9.19
CA GLY A 222 19.37 -17.30 8.40
C GLY A 222 18.79 -18.53 9.11
N LEU A 223 18.84 -19.68 8.43
CA LEU A 223 18.36 -20.96 8.96
C LEU A 223 19.38 -21.65 9.88
N ASN A 224 20.64 -21.24 9.84
CA ASN A 224 21.72 -21.83 10.62
C ASN A 224 22.25 -20.85 11.65
N GLN A 225 22.57 -21.33 12.84
CA GLN A 225 23.16 -20.50 13.87
C GLN A 225 24.58 -20.09 13.48
N THR A 226 24.82 -18.77 13.49
CA THR A 226 26.14 -18.18 13.29
C THR A 226 26.41 -17.14 14.38
N LYS A 227 27.65 -16.62 14.43
CA LYS A 227 27.97 -15.49 15.30
C LYS A 227 27.26 -14.25 14.75
N THR A 228 26.42 -13.62 15.57
CA THR A 228 25.79 -12.36 15.19
C THR A 228 26.81 -11.25 15.02
N GLU A 229 26.81 -10.63 13.85
CA GLU A 229 27.59 -9.44 13.53
C GLU A 229 26.78 -8.18 13.83
N HIS A 230 27.43 -7.19 14.44
CA HIS A 230 26.82 -5.90 14.74
C HIS A 230 27.53 -4.79 13.98
N ALA A 231 26.76 -3.96 13.29
CA ALA A 231 27.27 -2.79 12.59
C ALA A 231 26.40 -1.56 12.88
N SER A 232 26.95 -0.39 12.60
CA SER A 232 26.24 0.89 12.67
C SER A 232 26.40 1.61 11.33
N PHE A 233 25.33 2.22 10.84
CA PHE A 233 25.33 2.97 9.58
C PHE A 233 24.77 4.38 9.83
N THR A 234 25.54 5.40 9.47
CA THR A 234 25.14 6.81 9.70
C THR A 234 24.79 7.49 8.38
N ILE A 235 23.64 8.16 8.30
CA ILE A 235 23.18 8.78 7.04
C ILE A 235 23.87 10.12 6.77
N TYR A 236 23.99 10.97 7.78
CA TYR A 236 24.47 12.35 7.66
C TYR A 236 25.73 12.60 8.49
N LYS A 237 26.68 13.32 7.89
CA LYS A 237 27.87 13.87 8.57
C LYS A 237 27.53 15.14 9.34
N SER A 238 26.72 16.00 8.72
CA SER A 238 26.17 17.24 9.28
C SER A 238 24.89 17.61 8.54
N GLU A 239 24.20 18.66 8.98
CA GLU A 239 22.96 19.11 8.33
C GLU A 239 23.17 19.27 6.81
N LYS A 240 22.34 18.61 6.00
CA LYS A 240 22.39 18.58 4.53
C LYS A 240 23.68 18.00 3.90
N VAL A 241 24.56 17.38 4.69
CA VAL A 241 25.77 16.72 4.20
C VAL A 241 25.71 15.24 4.54
N TYR A 242 25.61 14.40 3.50
CA TYR A 242 25.62 12.94 3.66
C TYR A 242 26.96 12.44 4.19
N SER A 243 26.94 11.34 4.95
CA SER A 243 28.16 10.71 5.45
C SER A 243 29.00 10.10 4.32
N ASP A 244 30.31 9.98 4.54
CA ASP A 244 31.21 9.34 3.59
C ASP A 244 30.82 7.86 3.36
N GLU A 245 30.26 7.21 4.39
CA GLU A 245 29.72 5.84 4.31
C GLU A 245 28.47 5.76 3.42
N TYR A 246 27.51 6.66 3.60
CA TYR A 246 26.28 6.74 2.83
C TYR A 246 26.56 7.01 1.34
N GLN A 247 27.42 7.98 1.07
CA GLN A 247 27.85 8.31 -0.29
C GLN A 247 28.55 7.12 -0.95
N ASN A 248 29.51 6.49 -0.26
CA ASN A 248 30.22 5.34 -0.83
C ASN A 248 29.33 4.14 -1.11
N LEU A 249 28.33 3.89 -0.28
CA LEU A 249 27.37 2.80 -0.49
C LEU A 249 26.47 3.06 -1.70
N LEU A 250 26.03 4.30 -1.89
CA LEU A 250 24.94 4.63 -2.82
C LEU A 250 25.39 5.35 -4.10
N LYS A 251 26.66 5.72 -4.25
CA LYS A 251 27.20 6.44 -5.43
C LYS A 251 26.94 5.78 -6.78
N ASN A 252 26.76 4.46 -6.82
CA ASN A 252 26.45 3.75 -8.07
C ASN A 252 24.93 3.76 -8.40
N PHE A 253 24.09 4.18 -7.46
CA PHE A 253 22.62 4.17 -7.57
C PHE A 253 22.02 5.58 -7.56
N LEU A 254 22.67 6.52 -6.88
CA LEU A 254 22.23 7.88 -6.71
C LEU A 254 23.25 8.83 -7.33
N THR A 255 22.82 9.62 -8.31
CA THR A 255 23.67 10.58 -9.04
C THR A 255 23.90 11.89 -8.28
N ILE A 256 23.52 11.96 -7.01
CA ILE A 256 23.56 13.17 -6.17
C ILE A 256 24.81 13.25 -5.29
N PHE A 257 25.73 12.28 -5.41
CA PHE A 257 27.00 12.24 -4.67
C PHE A 257 28.19 12.41 -5.61
#